data_AF-A0A2T3XQ71-F1
#
_entry.id   AF-A0A2T3XQ71-F1
#
_cell.length_a   1.000
_cell.length_b   1.000
_cell.length_c   1.000
_cell.angle_alpha   90.00
_cell.angle_beta   90.00
_cell.angle_gamma   90.00
#
_symmetry.space_group_name_H-M   'P 1'
#
loop_
_entity.id
_entity.type
_entity.pdbx_description
1 polymer ?
#
loop_
_entity_poly.entity_id
_entity_poly.type
_entity_poly.pdbx_seq_one_letter_code
_entity_poly.pdbx_strand_id
1 'polypeptide(L)' 'MATVRVNPAVGEEGDTMDKISDLASRAWNIHNITAFMSEALADDALGALPVRSTIFQLREMSSELALGIMDLEAELCCG' A
#
# COMPACT_ATOMS: atom_id res chain seq x y z
N MET A 1 -38.47 14.52 34.04
CA MET A 1 -37.03 14.86 33.96
C MET A 1 -36.36 13.73 33.19
N ALA A 2 -36.20 13.89 31.87
CA ALA A 2 -35.70 12.82 31.00
C ALA A 2 -34.17 12.91 30.91
N THR A 3 -33.49 11.86 31.34
CA THR A 3 -32.05 11.68 31.16
C THR A 3 -31.74 11.36 29.70
N VAL A 4 -31.10 12.31 29.00
CA VAL A 4 -30.50 12.09 27.68
C VAL A 4 -29.30 11.15 27.87
N ARG A 5 -29.39 9.94 27.32
CA ARG A 5 -28.23 9.06 27.18
C ARG A 5 -27.45 9.51 25.95
N VAL A 6 -26.23 9.99 26.15
CA VAL A 6 -25.27 10.20 25.08
C VAL A 6 -24.80 8.81 24.63
N ASN A 7 -25.10 8.44 23.39
CA ASN A 7 -24.51 7.24 22.79
C ASN A 7 -23.04 7.53 22.48
N PRO A 8 -22.09 6.69 22.91
CA PRO A 8 -20.71 6.83 22.46
C PRO A 8 -20.65 6.45 20.98
N ALA A 9 -19.96 7.27 20.19
CA ALA A 9 -19.61 6.97 18.81
C ALA A 9 -18.69 5.74 18.80
N VAL A 10 -19.27 4.55 18.61
CA VAL A 10 -18.55 3.29 18.45
C VAL A 10 -18.74 2.89 17.00
N GLY A 11 -17.75 3.14 16.14
CA GLY A 11 -17.85 2.71 14.73
C GLY A 11 -16.72 3.08 13.76
N GLU A 12 -15.89 4.09 14.01
CA GLU A 12 -14.96 4.60 12.96
C GLU A 12 -13.52 4.07 13.01
N GLU A 13 -13.04 3.55 14.14
CA GLU A 13 -11.64 3.10 14.25
C GLU A 13 -11.35 1.80 13.47
N GLY A 14 -12.29 0.86 13.43
CA GLY A 14 -12.12 -0.40 12.69
C GLY A 14 -12.08 -0.21 11.17
N ASP A 15 -12.90 0.70 10.65
CA ASP A 15 -12.97 1.01 9.21
C ASP A 15 -11.69 1.69 8.68
N THR A 16 -10.98 2.43 9.54
CA THR A 16 -9.73 3.09 9.15
C THR A 16 -8.57 2.08 9.05
N MET A 17 -8.49 1.16 10.00
CA MET A 17 -7.48 0.11 10.03
C MET A 17 -7.62 -0.85 8.83
N ASP A 18 -8.85 -1.28 8.54
CA ASP A 18 -9.14 -2.16 7.41
C ASP A 18 -8.73 -1.50 6.07
N LYS A 19 -8.98 -0.19 5.92
CA LYS A 19 -8.55 0.58 4.75
C LYS A 19 -7.03 0.68 4.61
N ILE A 20 -6.30 0.82 5.71
CA ILE A 20 -4.82 0.88 5.72
C ILE A 20 -4.25 -0.47 5.28
N SER A 21 -4.76 -1.57 5.84
CA SER A 21 -4.36 -2.92 5.48
C SER A 21 -4.64 -3.25 4.00
N ASP A 22 -5.80 -2.82 3.49
CA ASP A 22 -6.17 -2.96 2.08
C ASP A 22 -5.22 -2.17 1.16
N LEU A 23 -4.80 -0.97 1.54
CA LEU A 23 -3.86 -0.16 0.77
C LEU A 23 -2.46 -0.80 0.74
N ALA A 24 -1.96 -1.31 1.86
CA ALA A 24 -0.70 -2.04 1.91
C ALA A 24 -0.74 -3.29 1.02
N SER A 25 -1.85 -4.04 1.09
CA SER A 25 -2.07 -5.23 0.25
C SER A 25 -2.09 -4.90 -1.24
N ARG A 26 -2.72 -3.79 -1.64
CA ARG A 26 -2.72 -3.32 -3.03
C ARG A 26 -1.33 -2.89 -3.49
N ALA A 27 -0.56 -2.21 -2.65
CA ALA A 27 0.82 -1.83 -2.96
C ALA A 27 1.71 -3.08 -3.16
N TRP A 28 1.57 -4.10 -2.30
CA TRP A 28 2.24 -5.39 -2.49
C TRP A 28 1.83 -6.11 -3.77
N ASN A 29 0.57 -6.03 -4.16
CA ASN A 29 0.14 -6.63 -5.42
C ASN A 29 0.80 -5.95 -6.64
N ILE A 30 0.92 -4.62 -6.62
CA ILE A 30 1.66 -3.87 -7.65
C ILE A 30 3.13 -4.31 -7.67
N HIS A 31 3.76 -4.46 -6.51
CA HIS A 31 5.13 -4.98 -6.41
C HIS A 31 5.26 -6.35 -7.07
N ASN A 32 4.35 -7.28 -6.79
CA ASN A 32 4.40 -8.63 -7.34
C ASN A 32 4.21 -8.65 -8.86
N ILE A 33 3.26 -7.86 -9.38
CA ILE A 33 3.01 -7.75 -10.82
C ILE A 33 4.23 -7.16 -11.52
N THR A 34 4.79 -6.07 -10.99
CA THR A 34 5.97 -5.42 -11.58
C THR A 34 7.22 -6.30 -11.48
N ALA A 35 7.39 -7.08 -10.41
CA ALA A 35 8.42 -8.10 -10.30
C ALA A 35 8.28 -9.14 -11.44
N PHE A 36 7.09 -9.71 -11.60
CA PHE A 36 6.81 -10.66 -12.68
C PHE A 36 7.09 -10.06 -14.07
N MET A 37 6.62 -8.83 -14.33
CA MET A 37 6.87 -8.14 -15.59
C MET A 37 8.36 -7.92 -15.84
N SER A 38 9.12 -7.53 -14.82
CA SER A 38 10.57 -7.26 -14.96
C SER A 38 11.40 -8.50 -15.30
N GLU A 39 10.96 -9.68 -14.87
CA GLU A 39 11.57 -10.98 -15.23
C GLU A 39 11.19 -11.44 -16.64
N ALA A 40 9.99 -11.05 -17.12
CA ALA A 40 9.51 -11.41 -18.45
C ALA A 40 10.03 -10.49 -19.57
N LEU A 41 10.50 -9.28 -19.22
CA LEU A 41 10.98 -8.29 -20.17
C LEU A 41 12.47 -8.47 -20.46
N ALA A 42 12.84 -8.27 -21.73
CA ALA A 42 14.24 -8.15 -22.13
C ALA A 42 14.87 -6.86 -21.58
N ASP A 43 16.20 -6.84 -21.51
CA ASP A 43 16.94 -5.64 -21.13
C ASP A 43 16.65 -4.46 -22.06
N ASP A 44 16.69 -3.26 -21.48
CA ASP A 44 16.44 -2.03 -22.21
C ASP A 44 17.54 -1.79 -23.26
N ALA A 45 17.10 -1.57 -24.50
CA ALA A 45 18.01 -1.29 -25.61
C ALA A 45 18.33 0.21 -25.72
N LEU A 46 19.55 0.52 -26.17
CA LEU A 46 19.97 1.90 -26.41
C LEU A 46 19.04 2.59 -27.44
N GLY A 47 18.53 3.76 -27.09
CA GLY A 47 17.65 4.55 -27.95
C GLY A 47 16.19 4.06 -27.99
N ALA A 48 15.85 2.97 -27.29
CA ALA A 48 14.48 2.57 -27.03
C ALA A 48 13.97 3.15 -25.70
N LEU A 49 12.67 3.03 -25.46
CA LEU A 49 12.08 3.38 -24.16
C LEU A 49 12.56 2.39 -23.09
N PRO A 50 13.02 2.86 -21.91
CA PRO A 50 13.59 2.01 -20.87
C PRO A 50 12.49 1.35 -20.02
N VAL A 51 11.67 0.51 -20.65
CA VAL A 51 10.46 -0.08 -20.05
C VAL A 51 10.82 -0.98 -18.86
N ARG A 52 11.86 -1.82 -18.97
CA ARG A 52 12.25 -2.74 -17.90
C ARG A 52 12.76 -1.97 -16.68
N SER A 53 13.60 -0.96 -16.89
CA SER A 53 14.10 -0.08 -15.83
C SER A 53 12.98 0.70 -15.16
N THR A 54 12.02 1.24 -15.91
CA THR A 54 10.86 1.94 -15.34
C THR A 54 9.98 1.02 -14.50
N ILE A 55 9.73 -0.20 -14.97
CA ILE A 55 8.96 -1.20 -14.19
C ILE A 55 9.71 -1.59 -12.92
N PHE A 56 11.04 -1.73 -12.98
CA PHE A 56 11.85 -1.97 -11.81
C PHE A 56 11.73 -0.83 -10.79
N GLN A 57 11.78 0.43 -11.23
CA GLN A 57 11.57 1.58 -10.32
C GLN A 57 10.16 1.57 -9.71
N LEU A 58 9.13 1.26 -10.49
CA LEU A 58 7.75 1.13 -9.98
C LEU A 58 7.65 0.03 -8.91
N ARG A 59 8.37 -1.09 -9.12
CA ARG A 59 8.45 -2.17 -8.14
C ARG A 59 9.01 -1.69 -6.81
N GLU A 60 10.16 -1.03 -6.83
CA GLU A 60 10.82 -0.54 -5.62
C GLU A 60 9.95 0.50 -4.89
N MET A 61 9.38 1.47 -5.63
CA MET A 61 8.46 2.46 -5.05
C MET A 61 7.23 1.81 -4.43
N SER A 62 6.69 0.75 -5.04
CA SER A 62 5.52 0.05 -4.50
C SER A 62 5.84 -0.76 -3.24
N SER A 63 7.04 -1.35 -3.13
CA SER A 63 7.46 -1.98 -1.86
C SER A 63 7.71 -0.97 -0.76
N GLU A 64 8.37 0.16 -1.07
CA GLU A 64 8.58 1.24 -0.09
C GLU A 64 7.25 1.79 0.42
N LEU A 65 6.28 1.99 -0.47
CA LEU A 65 4.94 2.41 -0.10
C LEU A 65 4.24 1.36 0.78
N ALA A 66 4.31 0.08 0.43
CA ALA A 66 3.68 -0.98 1.21
C ALA A 66 4.24 -1.07 2.64
N LEU A 67 5.57 -1.00 2.76
CA LEU A 67 6.26 -0.98 4.06
C LEU A 67 5.90 0.27 4.86
N GLY A 68 5.92 1.46 4.25
CA GLY A 68 5.56 2.70 4.93
C GLY A 68 4.11 2.72 5.43
N ILE A 69 3.18 2.06 4.73
CA ILE A 69 1.80 1.91 5.19
C ILE A 69 1.74 0.96 6.40
N MET A 70 2.49 -0.15 6.39
CA MET A 70 2.55 -1.09 7.52
C MET A 70 3.19 -0.46 8.76
N ASP A 71 4.22 0.37 8.58
CA ASP A 71 4.84 1.11 9.69
C ASP A 71 3.84 2.11 10.31
N LEU A 72 3.09 2.84 9.48
CA LEU A 72 2.04 3.75 9.95
C LEU A 72 0.91 3.00 10.67
N GLU A 73 0.53 1.82 10.18
CA GLU A 73 -0.43 0.92 10.82
C GLU A 73 0.03 0.51 12.22
N ALA A 74 1.31 0.14 12.35
CA ALA A 74 1.92 -0.24 13.61
C ALA A 74 1.99 0.94 14.62
N GLU A 75 2.32 2.14 14.15
CA GLU A 75 2.30 3.36 14.96
C GLU A 75 0.90 3.70 15.49
N LEU A 76 -0.13 3.53 14.65
CA LEU A 76 -1.52 3.80 15.03
C LEU A 76 -2.10 2.75 16.01
N CYS A 77 -1.64 1.50 15.93
CA CYS A 77 -2.11 0.42 16.81
C CYS A 77 -1.38 0.34 18.17
N CYS A 78 -0.16 0.86 18.25
CA CYS A 78 0.66 0.81 19.46
C CYS A 78 0.81 2.17 20.18
N GLY A 79 0.20 3.23 19.63
CA GLY A 79 0.22 4.60 20.16
C GLY A 79 -0.81 4.90 21.24
#